data_AF-A0A1L7BFN4-F1
#
_entry.id   AF-A0A1L7BFN4-F1
#
_cell.length_a   1.000
_cell.length_b   1.000
_cell.length_c   1.000
_cell.angle_alpha   90.00
_cell.angle_beta   90.00
_cell.angle_gamma   90.00
#
_symmetry.space_group_name_H-M   'P 1'
#
loop_
_entity.id
_entity.type
_entity.pdbx_description
1 polymer ?
#
loop_
_entity_poly.entity_id
_entity_poly.type
_entity_poly.pdbx_seq_one_letter_code
_entity_poly.pdbx_strand_id
1 'polypeptide(L)'
;MKEVKELLIEAKDEISSANDMASLNNIRIKYLGKKGLVTLEMKKLKKLPQEEKPKFGAVINKVRNEIEKLLNEKMEEIRKNEKIKKFEKIRVDVTLPGAKRDKGHLHILTKVQRELEDIFISMGFEVVEGPEVEDTWHNFDALNTPEWHPARDAQDSFYFDEKTLLRTHTSPIQIRTMLERKPPLAIISPGRVFRRDYDSTHLPMFTQMEGLYVDKNVTVRHLKYTLEEMARRVFGESAKVRLKPSFFPFTEPSYEVDVWFQGNWLEILGAGMVDPNVFRNVGYDPETWSGFAFGLGLERIAMVKYGIKDIRDFIRNDVRFLENY
;
A
#
# COMPACT_ATOMS: atom_id res chain seq x y z
N MET A 1 -0.31 -74.35 -33.90
CA MET A 1 -0.10 -72.93 -34.34
C MET A 1 -1.40 -72.12 -34.39
N LYS A 2 -2.55 -72.68 -34.83
CA LYS A 2 -3.87 -72.00 -34.80
C LYS A 2 -4.30 -71.59 -33.37
N GLU A 3 -4.22 -72.52 -32.43
CA GLU A 3 -4.61 -72.32 -31.02
C GLU A 3 -3.90 -71.14 -30.33
N VAL A 4 -2.61 -70.91 -30.61
CA VAL A 4 -1.82 -69.82 -30.01
C VAL A 4 -2.20 -68.44 -30.60
N LYS A 5 -2.69 -68.41 -31.85
CA LYS A 5 -3.19 -67.17 -32.47
C LYS A 5 -4.61 -66.84 -32.00
N GLU A 6 -5.45 -67.83 -31.75
CA GLU A 6 -6.79 -67.66 -31.16
C GLU A 6 -6.69 -67.09 -29.74
N LEU A 7 -5.76 -67.58 -28.92
CA LEU A 7 -5.47 -67.04 -27.59
C LEU A 7 -5.10 -65.54 -27.61
N LEU A 8 -4.39 -65.08 -28.65
CA LEU A 8 -4.05 -63.66 -28.80
C LEU A 8 -5.26 -62.80 -29.15
N ILE A 9 -6.19 -63.34 -29.95
CA ILE A 9 -7.44 -62.65 -30.33
C ILE A 9 -8.34 -62.52 -29.10
N GLU A 10 -8.57 -63.61 -28.38
CA GLU A 10 -9.35 -63.59 -27.13
C GLU A 10 -8.74 -62.66 -26.09
N ALA A 11 -7.40 -62.70 -25.91
CA ALA A 11 -6.73 -61.79 -25.00
C ALA A 11 -6.90 -60.32 -25.43
N LYS A 12 -6.85 -60.00 -26.73
CA LYS A 12 -7.10 -58.64 -27.23
C LYS A 12 -8.51 -58.17 -26.88
N ASP A 13 -9.51 -59.00 -27.10
CA ASP A 13 -10.91 -58.66 -26.84
C ASP A 13 -11.17 -58.48 -25.33
N GLU A 14 -10.65 -59.38 -24.49
CA GLU A 14 -10.77 -59.28 -23.03
C GLU A 14 -10.01 -58.07 -22.46
N ILE A 15 -8.80 -57.79 -22.94
CA ILE A 15 -8.05 -56.59 -22.53
C ILE A 15 -8.78 -55.32 -22.94
N SER A 16 -9.34 -55.27 -24.15
CA SER A 16 -10.06 -54.09 -24.64
C SER A 16 -11.32 -53.77 -23.83
N SER A 17 -12.00 -54.81 -23.31
CA SER A 17 -13.23 -54.71 -22.52
C SER A 17 -13.01 -54.48 -21.01
N ALA A 18 -11.77 -54.53 -20.53
CA ALA A 18 -11.43 -54.25 -19.13
C ALA A 18 -11.64 -52.76 -18.79
N ASN A 19 -12.45 -52.49 -17.77
CA ASN A 19 -12.86 -51.13 -17.38
C ASN A 19 -12.25 -50.63 -16.06
N ASP A 20 -11.54 -51.50 -15.34
CA ASP A 20 -10.96 -51.19 -14.04
C ASP A 20 -9.66 -51.97 -13.80
N MET A 21 -8.86 -51.53 -12.83
CA MET A 21 -7.58 -52.16 -12.52
C MET A 21 -7.71 -53.61 -11.98
N ALA A 22 -8.84 -53.97 -11.35
CA ALA A 22 -9.05 -55.32 -10.84
C ALA A 22 -9.39 -56.30 -11.98
N SER A 23 -10.25 -55.90 -12.93
CA SER A 23 -10.55 -56.68 -14.14
C SER A 23 -9.31 -56.88 -15.01
N LEU A 24 -8.49 -55.84 -15.21
CA LEU A 24 -7.22 -55.95 -15.95
C LEU A 24 -6.23 -56.90 -15.25
N ASN A 25 -6.14 -56.86 -13.92
CA ASN A 25 -5.29 -57.78 -13.15
C ASN A 25 -5.78 -59.24 -13.23
N ASN A 26 -7.09 -59.47 -13.24
CA ASN A 26 -7.66 -60.81 -13.43
C ASN A 26 -7.30 -61.38 -14.81
N ILE A 27 -7.37 -60.55 -15.87
CA ILE A 27 -6.95 -60.93 -17.22
C ILE A 27 -5.44 -61.22 -17.27
N ARG A 28 -4.62 -60.40 -16.62
CA ARG A 28 -3.17 -60.66 -16.49
C ARG A 28 -2.89 -62.01 -15.83
N ILE A 29 -3.61 -62.35 -14.76
CA ILE A 29 -3.47 -63.65 -14.07
C ILE A 29 -3.92 -64.81 -14.99
N LYS A 30 -5.05 -64.65 -15.70
CA LYS A 30 -5.62 -65.66 -16.62
C LYS A 30 -4.66 -66.02 -17.76
N TYR A 31 -4.01 -65.04 -18.38
CA TYR A 31 -3.15 -65.30 -19.54
C TYR A 31 -1.67 -65.52 -19.15
N LEU A 32 -1.12 -64.71 -18.24
CA LEU A 32 0.33 -64.67 -17.92
C LEU A 32 0.69 -65.22 -16.53
N GLY A 33 -0.28 -65.63 -15.72
CA GLY A 33 -0.03 -66.19 -14.39
C GLY A 33 0.73 -67.52 -14.41
N LYS A 34 1.12 -68.01 -13.22
CA LYS A 34 1.83 -69.29 -13.05
C LYS A 34 1.07 -70.51 -13.61
N LYS A 35 -0.26 -70.42 -13.66
CA LYS A 35 -1.20 -71.38 -14.28
C LYS A 35 -1.94 -70.79 -15.49
N GLY A 36 -1.46 -69.66 -16.03
CA GLY A 36 -2.13 -68.96 -17.12
C GLY A 36 -2.03 -69.70 -18.44
N LEU A 37 -2.95 -69.38 -19.36
CA LEU A 37 -3.09 -70.07 -20.65
C LEU A 37 -1.77 -70.04 -21.47
N VAL A 38 -1.08 -68.90 -21.52
CA VAL A 38 0.21 -68.76 -22.22
C VAL A 38 1.31 -69.59 -21.54
N THR A 39 1.32 -69.62 -20.21
CA THR A 39 2.28 -70.42 -19.42
C THR A 39 2.04 -71.92 -19.57
N LEU A 40 0.78 -72.36 -19.75
CA LEU A 40 0.43 -73.75 -20.01
C LEU A 40 0.86 -74.19 -21.41
N GLU A 41 0.65 -73.35 -22.43
CA GLU A 41 1.19 -73.60 -23.78
C GLU A 41 2.72 -73.66 -23.79
N MET A 42 3.38 -72.82 -22.98
CA MET A 42 4.84 -72.86 -22.82
C MET A 42 5.33 -74.16 -22.16
N LYS A 43 4.53 -74.83 -21.32
CA LYS A 43 4.88 -76.16 -20.76
C LYS A 43 4.78 -77.29 -21.78
N LYS A 44 3.93 -77.15 -22.81
CA LYS A 44 3.80 -78.13 -23.90
C LYS A 44 5.08 -78.22 -24.76
N LEU A 45 5.93 -77.17 -24.77
CA LEU A 45 7.25 -77.19 -25.42
C LEU A 45 8.15 -78.37 -24.98
N LYS A 46 7.99 -78.88 -23.74
CA LYS A 46 8.77 -80.03 -23.25
C LYS A 46 8.49 -81.33 -24.01
N LYS A 47 7.35 -81.44 -24.70
CA LYS A 47 6.88 -82.66 -25.39
C LYS A 47 7.13 -82.65 -26.91
N LEU A 48 7.69 -81.58 -27.48
CA LEU A 48 7.89 -81.45 -28.94
C LEU A 48 9.27 -81.98 -29.40
N PRO A 49 9.42 -82.39 -30.68
CA PRO A 49 10.72 -82.75 -31.29
C PRO A 49 11.70 -81.57 -31.32
N GLN A 50 13.01 -81.85 -31.27
CA GLN A 50 14.07 -80.83 -31.12
C GLN A 50 14.10 -79.80 -32.27
N GLU A 51 13.65 -80.17 -33.47
CA GLU A 51 13.60 -79.31 -34.65
C GLU A 51 12.42 -78.31 -34.64
N GLU A 52 11.32 -78.61 -33.96
CA GLU A 52 10.11 -77.75 -33.91
C GLU A 52 10.07 -76.82 -32.69
N LYS A 53 10.85 -77.14 -31.65
CA LYS A 53 10.97 -76.33 -30.42
C LYS A 53 11.31 -74.85 -30.67
N PRO A 54 12.27 -74.49 -31.54
CA PRO A 54 12.65 -73.09 -31.75
C PRO A 54 11.52 -72.27 -32.41
N LYS A 55 10.86 -72.83 -33.43
CA LYS A 55 9.76 -72.16 -34.15
C LYS A 55 8.54 -71.95 -33.26
N PHE A 56 8.15 -72.96 -32.49
CA PHE A 56 7.01 -72.87 -31.57
C PHE A 56 7.29 -71.94 -30.38
N GLY A 57 8.51 -71.96 -29.83
CA GLY A 57 8.93 -71.07 -28.75
C GLY A 57 8.96 -69.60 -29.17
N ALA A 58 9.42 -69.30 -30.39
CA ALA A 58 9.40 -67.95 -30.94
C ALA A 58 7.97 -67.38 -31.08
N VAL A 59 7.02 -68.21 -31.53
CA VAL A 59 5.61 -67.80 -31.66
C VAL A 59 4.96 -67.54 -30.29
N ILE A 60 5.20 -68.41 -29.30
CA ILE A 60 4.67 -68.22 -27.94
C ILE A 60 5.26 -66.96 -27.28
N ASN A 61 6.57 -66.74 -27.40
CA ASN A 61 7.21 -65.55 -26.85
C ASN A 61 6.70 -64.27 -27.53
N LYS A 62 6.44 -64.32 -28.85
CA LYS A 62 5.83 -63.19 -29.56
C LYS A 62 4.43 -62.87 -29.03
N VAL A 63 3.56 -63.89 -28.89
CA VAL A 63 2.21 -63.71 -28.34
C VAL A 63 2.24 -63.23 -26.89
N ARG A 64 3.14 -63.78 -26.07
CA ARG A 64 3.34 -63.32 -24.69
C ARG A 64 3.71 -61.84 -24.64
N ASN A 65 4.71 -61.42 -25.42
CA ASN A 65 5.17 -60.03 -25.46
C ASN A 65 4.07 -59.10 -25.97
N GLU A 66 3.27 -59.54 -26.93
CA GLU A 66 2.13 -58.75 -27.46
C GLU A 66 1.02 -58.59 -26.41
N ILE A 67 0.69 -59.64 -25.66
CA ILE A 67 -0.26 -59.58 -24.54
C ILE A 67 0.28 -58.70 -23.40
N GLU A 68 1.57 -58.82 -23.04
CA GLU A 68 2.21 -57.95 -22.04
C GLU A 68 2.16 -56.48 -22.47
N LYS A 69 2.42 -56.20 -23.75
CA LYS A 69 2.32 -54.85 -24.32
C LYS A 69 0.90 -54.30 -24.21
N LEU A 70 -0.10 -55.06 -24.66
CA LEU A 70 -1.51 -54.64 -24.62
C LEU A 70 -2.03 -54.42 -23.20
N LEU A 71 -1.62 -55.27 -22.25
CA LEU A 71 -1.95 -55.10 -20.83
C LEU A 71 -1.35 -53.80 -20.28
N ASN A 72 -0.10 -53.49 -20.61
CA ASN A 72 0.55 -52.25 -20.17
C ASN A 72 -0.10 -51.02 -20.80
N GLU A 73 -0.43 -51.07 -22.10
CA GLU A 73 -1.14 -49.99 -22.80
C GLU A 73 -2.52 -49.72 -22.17
N LYS A 74 -3.30 -50.78 -21.91
CA LYS A 74 -4.61 -50.66 -21.26
C LYS A 74 -4.50 -50.18 -19.81
N MET A 75 -3.46 -50.60 -19.09
CA MET A 75 -3.19 -50.15 -17.72
C MET A 75 -2.98 -48.63 -17.67
N GLU A 76 -2.19 -48.08 -18.58
CA GLU A 76 -1.95 -46.64 -18.67
C GLU A 76 -3.21 -45.87 -19.09
N GLU A 77 -4.03 -46.43 -19.99
CA GLU A 77 -5.33 -45.87 -20.37
C GLU A 77 -6.28 -45.77 -19.15
N ILE A 78 -6.44 -46.87 -18.40
CA ILE A 78 -7.30 -46.90 -17.20
C ILE A 78 -6.80 -45.90 -16.16
N ARG A 79 -5.49 -45.85 -15.89
CA ARG A 79 -4.89 -44.89 -14.96
C ARG A 79 -5.13 -43.44 -15.36
N LYS A 80 -5.01 -43.12 -16.65
CA LYS A 80 -5.27 -41.78 -17.18
C LYS A 80 -6.73 -41.38 -16.98
N ASN A 81 -7.66 -42.29 -17.25
CA ASN A 81 -9.09 -42.05 -17.09
C ASN A 81 -9.48 -41.90 -15.60
N GLU A 82 -8.94 -42.73 -14.71
CA GLU A 82 -9.14 -42.58 -13.26
C GLU A 82 -8.60 -41.25 -12.74
N LYS A 83 -7.43 -40.81 -13.25
CA LYS A 83 -6.83 -39.52 -12.91
C LYS A 83 -7.70 -38.33 -13.35
N ILE A 84 -8.26 -38.38 -14.57
CA ILE A 84 -9.19 -37.36 -15.08
C ILE A 84 -10.44 -37.30 -14.20
N LYS A 85 -11.07 -38.45 -13.93
CA LYS A 85 -12.26 -38.52 -13.04
C LYS A 85 -11.98 -37.96 -11.64
N LYS A 86 -10.78 -38.24 -11.10
CA LYS A 86 -10.34 -37.67 -9.81
C LYS A 86 -10.20 -36.15 -9.87
N PHE A 87 -9.64 -35.61 -10.96
CA PHE A 87 -9.53 -34.17 -11.14
C PHE A 87 -10.87 -33.49 -11.36
N GLU A 88 -11.79 -34.10 -12.11
CA GLU A 88 -13.16 -33.59 -12.27
C GLU A 88 -13.90 -33.52 -10.94
N LYS A 89 -13.73 -34.52 -10.08
CA LYS A 89 -14.33 -34.54 -8.73
C LYS A 89 -13.78 -33.45 -7.80
N ILE A 90 -12.52 -33.04 -8.00
CA ILE A 90 -11.84 -32.00 -7.20
C ILE A 90 -11.91 -30.64 -7.91
N ARG A 91 -12.58 -30.55 -9.06
CA ARG A 91 -12.71 -29.31 -9.81
C ARG A 91 -13.50 -28.31 -8.97
N VAL A 92 -12.82 -27.22 -8.60
CA VAL A 92 -13.41 -26.06 -7.95
C VAL A 92 -13.42 -24.90 -8.92
N ASP A 93 -14.37 -24.00 -8.74
CA ASP A 93 -14.36 -22.72 -9.44
C ASP A 93 -13.34 -21.80 -8.77
N VAL A 94 -12.18 -21.62 -9.43
CA VAL A 94 -11.10 -20.76 -8.96
C VAL A 94 -11.42 -19.26 -9.06
N THR A 95 -12.54 -18.89 -9.69
CA THR A 95 -13.00 -17.51 -9.80
C THR A 95 -13.91 -17.10 -8.66
N LEU A 96 -14.38 -18.05 -7.85
CA LEU A 96 -15.18 -17.74 -6.68
C LEU A 96 -14.37 -16.88 -5.70
N PRO A 97 -14.97 -15.78 -5.19
CA PRO A 97 -14.32 -14.98 -4.17
C PRO A 97 -14.10 -15.85 -2.93
N GLY A 98 -12.84 -16.01 -2.53
CA GLY A 98 -12.49 -16.67 -1.27
C GLY A 98 -12.93 -15.86 -0.05
N ALA A 99 -12.66 -16.39 1.15
CA ALA A 99 -12.85 -15.65 2.39
C ALA A 99 -11.91 -14.44 2.44
N LYS A 100 -12.42 -13.26 2.06
CA LYS A 100 -11.71 -11.99 2.14
C LYS A 100 -11.95 -11.40 3.53
N ARG A 101 -10.88 -10.91 4.15
CA ARG A 101 -10.96 -10.01 5.29
C ARG A 101 -10.84 -8.59 4.76
N ASP A 102 -11.71 -7.71 5.24
CA ASP A 102 -11.62 -6.30 4.89
C ASP A 102 -10.28 -5.75 5.40
N LYS A 103 -9.59 -5.02 4.52
CA LYS A 103 -8.37 -4.31 4.90
C LYS A 103 -8.80 -2.97 5.47
N GLY A 104 -8.17 -2.55 6.56
CA GLY A 104 -8.32 -1.19 7.06
C GLY A 104 -7.70 -0.17 6.09
N HIS A 105 -8.12 1.08 6.23
CA HIS A 105 -7.66 2.21 5.43
C HIS A 105 -7.19 3.30 6.38
N LEU A 106 -6.19 4.07 5.98
CA LEU A 106 -5.79 5.27 6.73
C LEU A 106 -6.81 6.38 6.47
N HIS A 107 -7.04 7.21 7.48
CA HIS A 107 -7.81 8.44 7.28
C HIS A 107 -7.12 9.33 6.23
N ILE A 108 -7.90 10.01 5.41
CA ILE A 108 -7.38 10.84 4.30
C ILE A 108 -6.40 11.92 4.80
N LEU A 109 -6.69 12.54 5.95
CA LEU A 109 -5.78 13.51 6.56
C LEU A 109 -4.44 12.88 6.96
N THR A 110 -4.44 11.63 7.45
CA THR A 110 -3.21 10.90 7.76
C THR A 110 -2.41 10.60 6.50
N LYS A 111 -3.07 10.32 5.37
CA LYS A 111 -2.39 10.13 4.08
C LYS A 111 -1.73 11.42 3.61
N VAL A 112 -2.46 12.54 3.66
CA VAL A 112 -1.94 13.87 3.30
C VAL A 112 -0.79 14.28 4.22
N GLN A 113 -0.93 14.07 5.53
CA GLN A 113 0.13 14.36 6.50
C GLN A 113 1.41 13.60 6.15
N ARG A 114 1.32 12.27 5.98
CA ARG A 114 2.47 11.43 5.66
C ARG A 114 3.13 11.80 4.33
N GLU A 115 2.32 12.11 3.31
CA GLU A 115 2.83 12.56 2.03
C GLU A 115 3.63 13.87 2.16
N LEU A 116 3.12 14.84 2.92
CA LEU A 116 3.82 16.09 3.19
C LEU A 116 5.10 15.84 4.01
N GLU A 117 5.02 15.01 5.05
CA GLU A 117 6.19 14.61 5.85
C GLU A 117 7.27 14.01 4.95
N ASP A 118 6.94 13.03 4.10
CA ASP A 118 7.87 12.39 3.17
C ASP A 118 8.52 13.41 2.21
N ILE A 119 7.74 14.38 1.71
CA ILE A 119 8.24 15.46 0.86
C ILE A 119 9.27 16.31 1.61
N PHE A 120 8.95 16.80 2.80
CA PHE A 120 9.83 17.68 3.57
C PHE A 120 11.06 16.93 4.12
N ILE A 121 10.90 15.68 4.56
CA ILE A 121 12.01 14.81 4.97
C ILE A 121 13.01 14.63 3.83
N SER A 122 12.52 14.41 2.60
CA SER A 122 13.41 14.30 1.43
C SER A 122 14.16 15.59 1.09
N MET A 123 13.69 16.73 1.58
CA MET A 123 14.37 18.03 1.48
C MET A 123 15.27 18.33 2.70
N GLY A 124 15.37 17.40 3.65
CA GLY A 124 16.25 17.52 4.82
C GLY A 124 15.58 18.07 6.08
N PHE A 125 14.24 18.18 6.10
CA PHE A 125 13.51 18.61 7.29
C PHE A 125 13.29 17.46 8.28
N GLU A 126 13.33 17.75 9.57
CA GLU A 126 12.98 16.84 10.66
C GLU A 126 11.53 17.07 11.11
N VAL A 127 10.82 16.00 11.47
CA VAL A 127 9.49 16.12 12.08
C VAL A 127 9.64 16.33 13.58
N VAL A 128 9.03 17.40 14.10
CA VAL A 128 9.01 17.72 15.53
C VAL A 128 7.56 17.87 16.01
N GLU A 129 7.29 17.40 17.22
CA GLU A 129 5.97 17.47 17.83
C GLU A 129 6.06 18.20 19.18
N GLY A 130 4.91 18.69 19.66
CA GLY A 130 4.82 19.33 20.97
C GLY A 130 3.39 19.35 21.48
N PRO A 131 3.19 19.91 22.68
CA PRO A 131 1.91 19.83 23.39
C PRO A 131 0.80 20.60 22.66
N GLU A 132 -0.44 20.14 22.84
CA GLU A 132 -1.63 20.81 22.31
C GLU A 132 -2.12 21.93 23.25
N VAL A 133 -1.84 21.80 24.55
CA VAL A 133 -2.06 22.85 25.55
C VAL A 133 -0.76 23.64 25.67
N GLU A 134 -0.85 24.94 25.43
CA GLU A 134 0.29 25.85 25.44
C GLU A 134 0.05 27.02 26.40
N ASP A 135 1.14 27.70 26.74
CA ASP A 135 1.06 28.98 27.44
C ASP A 135 0.99 30.16 26.44
N THR A 136 0.52 31.32 26.91
CA THR A 136 0.42 32.54 26.09
C THR A 136 1.75 33.00 25.54
N TRP A 137 2.85 32.68 26.23
CA TRP A 137 4.17 33.12 25.83
C TRP A 137 4.64 32.41 24.56
N HIS A 138 4.55 31.08 24.53
CA HIS A 138 4.91 30.29 23.35
C HIS A 138 3.89 30.47 22.22
N ASN A 139 2.60 30.58 22.53
CA ASN A 139 1.55 30.73 21.51
C ASN A 139 1.47 32.12 20.90
N PHE A 140 1.90 33.18 21.60
CA PHE A 140 1.74 34.53 21.08
C PHE A 140 2.91 35.47 21.36
N ASP A 141 3.39 35.60 22.61
CA ASP A 141 4.37 36.64 22.97
C ASP A 141 5.69 36.45 22.21
N ALA A 142 6.22 35.23 22.21
CA ALA A 142 7.45 34.87 21.51
C ALA A 142 7.33 35.05 19.99
N LEU A 143 6.10 34.99 19.46
CA LEU A 143 5.74 35.17 18.06
C LEU A 143 5.29 36.60 17.73
N ASN A 144 5.77 37.58 18.52
CA ASN A 144 5.56 39.00 18.28
C ASN A 144 4.08 39.40 18.12
N THR A 145 3.18 38.63 18.73
CA THR A 145 1.73 38.85 18.63
C THR A 145 1.27 39.48 19.94
N PRO A 146 1.12 40.80 20.08
CA PRO A 146 0.89 41.46 21.38
C PRO A 146 -0.50 41.19 21.99
N GLU A 147 -0.70 41.51 23.28
CA GLU A 147 -1.96 41.29 24.02
C GLU A 147 -3.20 41.87 23.34
N TRP A 148 -3.09 43.03 22.70
CA TRP A 148 -4.18 43.70 22.00
C TRP A 148 -4.48 43.12 20.61
N HIS A 149 -3.71 42.14 20.14
CA HIS A 149 -3.89 41.57 18.80
C HIS A 149 -5.18 40.73 18.73
N PRO A 150 -6.01 40.89 17.68
CA PRO A 150 -7.30 40.18 17.57
C PRO A 150 -7.21 38.67 17.74
N ALA A 151 -6.15 38.04 17.21
CA ALA A 151 -5.94 36.58 17.35
C ALA A 151 -5.84 36.07 18.80
N ARG A 152 -5.61 36.95 19.79
CA ARG A 152 -5.61 36.60 21.22
C ARG A 152 -6.99 36.69 21.86
N ASP A 153 -7.98 37.25 21.20
CA ASP A 153 -9.32 37.45 21.77
C ASP A 153 -9.90 36.11 22.22
N ALA A 154 -10.54 36.11 23.40
CA ALA A 154 -11.21 34.94 23.94
C ALA A 154 -12.38 34.47 23.06
N GLN A 155 -12.87 35.31 22.14
CA GLN A 155 -13.84 34.93 21.12
C GLN A 155 -13.25 33.99 20.06
N ASP A 156 -11.93 34.04 19.82
CA ASP A 156 -11.25 33.27 18.77
C ASP A 156 -10.44 32.08 19.34
N SER A 157 -9.96 32.19 20.59
CA SER A 157 -9.08 31.19 21.22
C SER A 157 -9.72 30.49 22.43
N PHE A 158 -9.37 29.21 22.65
CA PHE A 158 -9.86 28.42 23.78
C PHE A 158 -8.93 28.52 24.99
N TYR A 159 -9.20 29.43 25.91
CA TYR A 159 -8.46 29.59 27.17
C TYR A 159 -9.00 28.68 28.28
N PHE A 160 -8.08 28.12 29.08
CA PHE A 160 -8.40 27.47 30.36
C PHE A 160 -8.35 28.48 31.52
N ASP A 161 -7.36 29.38 31.47
CA ASP A 161 -7.14 30.49 32.38
C ASP A 161 -6.44 31.64 31.64
N GLU A 162 -5.96 32.67 32.35
CA GLU A 162 -5.30 33.85 31.75
C GLU A 162 -3.99 33.52 31.00
N LYS A 163 -3.34 32.39 31.30
CA LYS A 163 -2.01 32.05 30.78
C LYS A 163 -1.97 30.78 29.94
N THR A 164 -3.01 29.96 30.00
CA THR A 164 -3.03 28.62 29.41
C THR A 164 -4.18 28.48 28.43
N LEU A 165 -3.89 27.96 27.24
CA LEU A 165 -4.87 27.79 26.16
C LEU A 165 -4.60 26.53 25.33
N LEU A 166 -5.60 26.13 24.53
CA LEU A 166 -5.34 25.24 23.41
C LEU A 166 -4.65 26.04 22.30
N ARG A 167 -3.55 25.50 21.76
CA ARG A 167 -2.76 26.19 20.73
C ARG A 167 -3.59 26.50 19.48
N THR A 168 -3.43 27.69 18.93
CA THR A 168 -4.17 28.17 17.75
C THR A 168 -3.47 27.88 16.42
N HIS A 169 -2.20 27.51 16.53
CA HIS A 169 -1.28 27.12 15.47
C HIS A 169 -0.15 26.24 16.06
N THR A 170 0.67 25.65 15.20
CA THR A 170 1.82 24.80 15.58
C THR A 170 3.14 25.56 15.75
N SER A 171 3.14 26.88 15.53
CA SER A 171 4.29 27.76 15.77
C SER A 171 4.92 27.70 17.18
N PRO A 172 4.21 27.38 18.29
CA PRO A 172 4.85 27.19 19.60
C PRO A 172 5.99 26.18 19.57
N ILE A 173 5.88 25.14 18.72
CA ILE A 173 6.87 24.08 18.58
C ILE A 173 8.15 24.63 17.95
N GLN A 174 8.02 25.60 17.04
CA GLN A 174 9.15 26.30 16.45
C GLN A 174 9.92 27.09 17.51
N ILE A 175 9.21 27.83 18.37
CA ILE A 175 9.80 28.57 19.49
C ILE A 175 10.54 27.62 20.43
N ARG A 176 9.88 26.54 20.88
CA ARG A 176 10.49 25.52 21.75
C ARG A 176 11.75 24.93 21.12
N THR A 177 11.69 24.57 19.84
CA THR A 177 12.85 24.02 19.13
C THR A 177 14.00 25.03 19.06
N MET A 178 13.71 26.32 18.80
CA MET A 178 14.74 27.36 18.75
C MET A 178 15.37 27.67 20.11
N LEU A 179 14.63 27.50 21.22
CA LEU A 179 15.17 27.65 22.57
C LEU A 179 16.11 26.50 22.96
N GLU A 180 15.80 25.29 22.50
CA GLU A 180 16.55 24.08 22.86
C GLU A 180 17.76 23.82 21.95
N ARG A 181 17.66 24.20 20.68
CA ARG A 181 18.65 23.90 19.65
C ARG A 181 19.24 25.20 19.10
N LYS A 182 20.41 25.13 18.45
CA LYS A 182 21.00 26.26 17.71
C LYS A 182 20.91 25.99 16.21
N PRO A 183 20.88 27.02 15.34
CA PRO A 183 20.88 26.81 13.89
C PRO A 183 22.16 26.10 13.40
N PRO A 184 22.12 25.42 12.24
CA PRO A 184 20.99 25.38 11.29
C PRO A 184 19.82 24.51 11.75
N LEU A 185 18.60 24.92 11.40
CA LEU A 185 17.36 24.20 11.68
C LEU A 185 16.55 24.02 10.40
N ALA A 186 16.04 22.82 10.17
CA ALA A 186 15.05 22.50 9.14
C ALA A 186 14.02 21.57 9.79
N ILE A 187 12.88 22.11 10.19
CA ILE A 187 11.86 21.35 10.91
C ILE A 187 10.48 21.54 10.31
N ILE A 188 9.64 20.50 10.39
CA ILE A 188 8.21 20.58 10.19
C ILE A 188 7.48 20.07 11.44
N SER A 189 6.35 20.69 11.75
CA SER A 189 5.57 20.47 12.95
C SER A 189 4.11 20.22 12.60
N PRO A 190 3.74 18.97 12.25
CA PRO A 190 2.34 18.59 12.09
C PRO A 190 1.66 18.52 13.46
N GLY A 191 0.41 18.95 13.54
CA GLY A 191 -0.33 18.86 14.78
C GLY A 191 -1.73 19.44 14.74
N ARG A 192 -2.56 19.02 15.70
CA ARG A 192 -3.90 19.57 15.90
C ARG A 192 -3.82 20.98 16.48
N VAL A 193 -4.71 21.83 16.02
CA VAL A 193 -4.84 23.23 16.45
C VAL A 193 -6.31 23.56 16.66
N PHE A 194 -6.58 24.57 17.47
CA PHE A 194 -7.91 24.84 17.96
C PHE A 194 -8.27 26.32 17.81
N ARG A 195 -9.46 26.58 17.26
CA ARG A 195 -10.00 27.94 17.07
C ARG A 195 -11.50 27.93 17.30
N ARG A 196 -12.08 29.02 17.78
CA ARG A 196 -13.52 29.09 18.08
C ARG A 196 -14.36 29.42 16.85
N ASP A 197 -14.18 28.67 15.77
CA ASP A 197 -14.90 28.85 14.51
C ASP A 197 -15.50 27.50 14.03
N TYR A 198 -16.72 27.55 13.48
CA TYR A 198 -17.41 26.36 13.00
C TYR A 198 -18.42 26.68 11.89
N ASP A 199 -18.08 26.30 10.66
CA ASP A 199 -18.95 26.39 9.49
C ASP A 199 -18.63 25.25 8.48
N SER A 200 -18.95 25.44 7.19
CA SER A 200 -18.64 24.45 6.14
C SER A 200 -17.16 24.39 5.71
N THR A 201 -16.37 25.36 6.14
CA THR A 201 -14.95 25.58 5.80
C THR A 201 -14.04 25.63 7.03
N HIS A 202 -14.61 25.82 8.23
CA HIS A 202 -13.90 25.95 9.49
C HIS A 202 -14.38 24.89 10.49
N LEU A 203 -13.41 24.29 11.18
CA LEU A 203 -13.65 23.37 12.29
C LEU A 203 -13.00 23.92 13.56
N PRO A 204 -13.58 23.67 14.74
CA PRO A 204 -13.00 24.14 15.99
C PRO A 204 -11.69 23.43 16.34
N MET A 205 -11.48 22.26 15.72
CA MET A 205 -10.25 21.49 15.76
C MET A 205 -9.95 21.04 14.33
N PHE A 206 -8.76 21.39 13.86
CA PHE A 206 -8.24 21.00 12.55
C PHE A 206 -6.74 20.75 12.68
N THR A 207 -6.11 20.34 11.58
CA THR A 207 -4.70 19.93 11.60
C THR A 207 -3.89 20.90 10.75
N GLN A 208 -2.81 21.42 11.34
CA GLN A 208 -1.83 22.22 10.61
C GLN A 208 -0.50 21.49 10.54
N MET A 209 0.28 21.85 9.53
CA MET A 209 1.70 21.57 9.50
C MET A 209 2.40 22.89 9.23
N GLU A 210 3.31 23.24 10.12
CA GLU A 210 4.18 24.39 9.92
C GLU A 210 5.62 23.96 9.74
N GLY A 211 6.32 24.60 8.82
CA GLY A 211 7.75 24.43 8.63
C GLY A 211 8.52 25.67 9.05
N LEU A 212 9.73 25.44 9.57
CA LEU A 212 10.72 26.46 9.87
C LEU A 212 12.07 26.03 9.29
N TYR A 213 12.70 26.93 8.55
CA TYR A 213 14.08 26.78 8.09
C TYR A 213 14.91 27.99 8.52
N VAL A 214 16.00 27.76 9.25
CA VAL A 214 16.91 28.80 9.75
C VAL A 214 18.35 28.42 9.46
N ASP A 215 19.07 29.30 8.77
CA ASP A 215 20.50 29.15 8.49
C ASP A 215 21.11 30.54 8.15
N LYS A 216 22.36 30.59 7.72
CA LYS A 216 22.99 31.81 7.22
C LYS A 216 22.54 32.08 5.78
N ASN A 217 22.25 33.34 5.47
CA ASN A 217 21.92 33.81 4.11
C ASN A 217 20.65 33.18 3.50
N VAL A 218 19.69 32.76 4.33
CA VAL A 218 18.34 32.36 3.88
C VAL A 218 17.60 33.59 3.36
N THR A 219 16.88 33.41 2.25
CA THR A 219 16.16 34.48 1.53
C THR A 219 14.82 33.97 1.03
N VAL A 220 13.95 34.90 0.60
CA VAL A 220 12.65 34.58 -0.02
C VAL A 220 12.76 33.62 -1.21
N ARG A 221 13.91 33.57 -1.90
CA ARG A 221 14.13 32.61 -3.00
C ARG A 221 14.10 31.16 -2.50
N HIS A 222 14.66 30.90 -1.33
CA HIS A 222 14.65 29.57 -0.70
C HIS A 222 13.24 29.19 -0.27
N LEU A 223 12.51 30.12 0.35
CA LEU A 223 11.10 29.95 0.69
C LEU A 223 10.28 29.58 -0.55
N LYS A 224 10.37 30.42 -1.59
CA LYS A 224 9.61 30.23 -2.83
C LYS A 224 9.91 28.87 -3.47
N TYR A 225 11.18 28.50 -3.59
CA TYR A 225 11.58 27.22 -4.17
C TYR A 225 11.03 26.04 -3.36
N THR A 226 11.13 26.10 -2.03
CA THR A 226 10.61 25.04 -1.14
C THR A 226 9.11 24.84 -1.34
N LEU A 227 8.35 25.94 -1.42
CA LEU A 227 6.91 25.90 -1.67
C LEU A 227 6.57 25.41 -3.09
N GLU A 228 7.35 25.80 -4.11
CA GLU A 228 7.18 25.31 -5.49
C GLU A 228 7.45 23.81 -5.63
N GLU A 229 8.44 23.29 -4.90
CA GLU A 229 8.73 21.85 -4.86
C GLU A 229 7.61 21.08 -4.17
N MET A 230 7.15 21.56 -3.00
CA MET A 230 6.00 20.95 -2.31
C MET A 230 4.76 20.95 -3.20
N ALA A 231 4.43 22.09 -3.81
CA ALA A 231 3.25 22.21 -4.68
C ALA A 231 3.32 21.24 -5.87
N ARG A 232 4.48 21.10 -6.53
CA ARG A 232 4.64 20.15 -7.64
C ARG A 232 4.49 18.70 -7.23
N ARG A 233 4.99 18.32 -6.05
CA ARG A 233 4.88 16.94 -5.57
C ARG A 233 3.48 16.59 -5.08
N VAL A 234 2.77 17.54 -4.47
CA VAL A 234 1.40 17.31 -3.97
C VAL A 234 0.35 17.38 -5.07
N PHE A 235 0.46 18.36 -5.98
CA PHE A 235 -0.56 18.70 -6.98
C PHE A 235 -0.16 18.38 -8.42
N GLY A 236 1.07 17.88 -8.65
CA GLY A 236 1.61 17.50 -9.95
C GLY A 236 2.52 18.56 -10.58
N GLU A 237 3.31 18.16 -11.58
CA GLU A 237 4.36 18.98 -12.22
C GLU A 237 3.88 20.32 -12.80
N SER A 238 2.60 20.46 -13.11
CA SER A 238 2.03 21.71 -13.66
C SER A 238 1.66 22.73 -12.58
N ALA A 239 1.77 22.37 -11.30
CA ALA A 239 1.48 23.26 -10.18
C ALA A 239 2.45 24.45 -10.15
N LYS A 240 1.90 25.63 -9.88
CA LYS A 240 2.66 26.88 -9.76
C LYS A 240 2.34 27.57 -8.45
N VAL A 241 3.31 28.30 -7.91
CA VAL A 241 3.14 29.06 -6.68
C VAL A 241 3.13 30.56 -6.97
N ARG A 242 2.20 31.27 -6.33
CA ARG A 242 2.12 32.73 -6.34
C ARG A 242 2.15 33.25 -4.92
N LEU A 243 3.15 34.10 -4.63
CA LEU A 243 3.26 34.81 -3.35
C LEU A 243 2.52 36.15 -3.48
N LYS A 244 1.47 36.34 -2.68
CA LYS A 244 0.76 37.61 -2.50
C LYS A 244 1.24 38.25 -1.21
N PRO A 245 1.64 39.54 -1.18
CA PRO A 245 1.94 40.21 0.08
C PRO A 245 0.77 40.09 1.07
N SER A 246 1.07 39.75 2.31
CA SER A 246 0.11 39.69 3.42
C SER A 246 0.81 40.17 4.70
N PHE A 247 0.21 39.94 5.87
CA PHE A 247 0.78 40.33 7.15
C PHE A 247 0.60 39.23 8.19
N PHE A 248 1.70 38.79 8.79
CA PHE A 248 1.72 37.98 10.00
C PHE A 248 2.71 38.61 10.99
N PRO A 249 2.37 38.76 12.29
CA PRO A 249 3.23 39.46 13.25
C PRO A 249 4.64 38.88 13.43
N PHE A 250 4.79 37.58 13.14
CA PHE A 250 6.03 36.82 13.29
C PHE A 250 6.85 36.69 12.00
N THR A 251 6.42 37.29 10.88
CA THR A 251 7.20 37.29 9.63
C THR A 251 7.22 38.64 8.92
N GLU A 252 8.38 38.98 8.34
CA GLU A 252 8.56 40.17 7.49
C GLU A 252 9.70 39.96 6.48
N PRO A 253 9.44 39.96 5.15
CA PRO A 253 8.13 40.08 4.51
C PRO A 253 7.24 38.84 4.68
N SER A 254 5.92 39.09 4.74
CA SER A 254 4.84 38.11 4.85
C SER A 254 4.11 37.87 3.52
N TYR A 255 3.65 36.63 3.31
CA TYR A 255 2.97 36.19 2.10
C TYR A 255 1.79 35.25 2.36
N GLU A 256 0.68 35.51 1.70
CA GLU A 256 -0.30 34.47 1.37
C GLU A 256 0.13 33.75 0.09
N VAL A 257 -0.10 32.44 0.06
CA VAL A 257 0.42 31.60 -1.02
C VAL A 257 -0.73 30.87 -1.71
N ASP A 258 -0.88 31.21 -2.99
CA ASP A 258 -1.79 30.52 -3.88
C ASP A 258 -1.05 29.46 -4.70
N VAL A 259 -1.68 28.32 -4.90
CA VAL A 259 -1.22 27.25 -5.79
C VAL A 259 -2.15 27.15 -7.00
N TRP A 260 -1.57 27.10 -8.19
CA TRP A 260 -2.31 26.81 -9.42
C TRP A 260 -2.57 25.32 -9.54
N PHE A 261 -3.84 24.93 -9.52
CA PHE A 261 -4.26 23.53 -9.66
C PHE A 261 -5.60 23.46 -10.40
N GLN A 262 -5.72 22.50 -11.32
CA GLN A 262 -6.96 22.26 -12.10
C GLN A 262 -7.59 23.54 -12.72
N GLY A 263 -6.77 24.47 -13.20
CA GLY A 263 -7.24 25.67 -13.89
C GLY A 263 -7.62 26.84 -12.98
N ASN A 264 -7.36 26.75 -11.68
CA ASN A 264 -7.68 27.81 -10.70
C ASN A 264 -6.50 28.13 -9.78
N TRP A 265 -6.44 29.37 -9.30
CA TRP A 265 -5.58 29.76 -8.17
C TRP A 265 -6.33 29.50 -6.87
N LEU A 266 -5.73 28.71 -5.99
CA LEU A 266 -6.31 28.34 -4.71
C LEU A 266 -5.36 28.77 -3.61
N GLU A 267 -5.85 29.54 -2.65
CA GLU A 267 -5.08 29.84 -1.44
C GLU A 267 -4.98 28.57 -0.58
N ILE A 268 -3.74 28.20 -0.23
CA ILE A 268 -3.43 26.95 0.49
C ILE A 268 -2.73 27.22 1.82
N LEU A 269 -1.90 28.27 1.91
CA LEU A 269 -1.03 28.48 3.07
C LEU A 269 -0.57 29.93 3.24
N GLY A 270 -0.11 30.26 4.44
CA GLY A 270 0.64 31.48 4.75
C GLY A 270 2.13 31.19 4.92
N ALA A 271 3.00 32.14 4.59
CA ALA A 271 4.44 31.99 4.73
C ALA A 271 5.15 33.34 4.84
N GLY A 272 6.41 33.35 5.25
CA GLY A 272 7.19 34.57 5.29
C GLY A 272 8.61 34.36 5.80
N MET A 273 9.41 35.42 5.74
CA MET A 273 10.73 35.44 6.39
C MET A 273 10.54 35.70 7.87
N VAL A 274 11.18 34.95 8.76
CA VAL A 274 11.02 35.10 10.21
C VAL A 274 11.41 36.51 10.65
N ASP A 275 10.54 37.16 11.43
CA ASP A 275 10.78 38.51 11.92
C ASP A 275 11.98 38.55 12.89
N PRO A 276 12.88 39.56 12.80
CA PRO A 276 14.02 39.68 13.70
C PRO A 276 13.69 39.66 15.20
N ASN A 277 12.51 40.15 15.61
CA ASN A 277 12.08 40.10 17.01
C ASN A 277 11.85 38.67 17.49
N VAL A 278 11.31 37.79 16.64
CA VAL A 278 11.11 36.38 16.98
C VAL A 278 12.45 35.71 17.26
N PHE A 279 13.47 35.98 16.44
CA PHE A 279 14.84 35.50 16.71
C PHE A 279 15.41 36.03 18.01
N ARG A 280 15.26 37.33 18.29
CA ARG A 280 15.73 37.91 19.56
C ARG A 280 15.04 37.27 20.77
N ASN A 281 13.75 36.97 20.67
CA ASN A 281 12.98 36.35 21.75
C ASN A 281 13.50 34.96 22.14
N VAL A 282 14.14 34.24 21.22
CA VAL A 282 14.73 32.91 21.45
C VAL A 282 16.26 32.92 21.54
N GLY A 283 16.88 34.11 21.59
CA GLY A 283 18.32 34.26 21.76
C GLY A 283 19.14 34.06 20.49
N TYR A 284 18.53 34.14 19.31
CA TYR A 284 19.21 34.10 18.02
C TYR A 284 19.56 35.53 17.56
N ASP A 285 20.76 35.71 17.04
CA ASP A 285 21.21 36.98 16.47
C ASP A 285 20.70 37.14 15.03
N PRO A 286 19.77 38.08 14.74
CA PRO A 286 19.21 38.28 13.40
C PRO A 286 20.21 38.87 12.39
N GLU A 287 21.36 39.40 12.83
CA GLU A 287 22.43 39.82 11.93
C GLU A 287 23.23 38.61 11.41
N THR A 288 23.23 37.50 12.16
CA THR A 288 23.92 36.26 11.80
C THR A 288 22.99 35.27 11.11
N TRP A 289 21.76 35.14 11.60
CA TRP A 289 20.81 34.11 11.19
C TRP A 289 19.61 34.71 10.45
N SER A 290 19.19 34.04 9.39
CA SER A 290 17.92 34.33 8.73
C SER A 290 17.15 33.04 8.50
N GLY A 291 15.85 33.15 8.28
CA GLY A 291 15.02 31.98 8.11
C GLY A 291 13.66 32.30 7.51
N PHE A 292 12.96 31.26 7.08
CA PHE A 292 11.57 31.38 6.66
C PHE A 292 10.71 30.38 7.42
N ALA A 293 9.43 30.72 7.55
CA ALA A 293 8.42 29.83 8.06
C ALA A 293 7.23 29.78 7.09
N PHE A 294 6.47 28.68 7.15
CA PHE A 294 5.21 28.52 6.43
C PHE A 294 4.25 27.68 7.25
N GLY A 295 2.95 27.89 7.05
CA GLY A 295 1.90 27.16 7.75
C GLY A 295 0.75 26.83 6.82
N LEU A 296 0.39 25.54 6.75
CA LEU A 296 -0.65 25.03 5.88
C LEU A 296 -1.65 24.17 6.67
N GLY A 297 -2.92 24.22 6.25
CA GLY A 297 -3.98 23.36 6.80
C GLY A 297 -4.08 22.06 6.01
N LEU A 298 -4.04 20.92 6.69
CA LEU A 298 -4.07 19.60 6.04
C LEU A 298 -5.44 19.33 5.43
N GLU A 299 -6.50 19.74 6.11
CA GLU A 299 -7.87 19.66 5.60
C GLU A 299 -8.02 20.44 4.30
N ARG A 300 -7.44 21.66 4.23
CA ARG A 300 -7.48 22.48 3.01
C ARG A 300 -6.76 21.79 1.84
N ILE A 301 -5.59 21.22 2.08
CA ILE A 301 -4.85 20.45 1.06
C ILE A 301 -5.66 19.23 0.62
N ALA A 302 -6.22 18.48 1.55
CA ALA A 302 -7.06 17.31 1.25
C ALA A 302 -8.29 17.71 0.42
N MET A 303 -8.99 18.77 0.81
CA MET A 303 -10.15 19.28 0.07
C MET A 303 -9.80 19.66 -1.37
N VAL A 304 -8.70 20.38 -1.56
CA VAL A 304 -8.26 20.78 -2.90
C VAL A 304 -7.82 19.59 -3.74
N LYS A 305 -6.98 18.71 -3.16
CA LYS A 305 -6.40 17.57 -3.88
C LYS A 305 -7.46 16.54 -4.29
N TYR A 306 -8.42 16.26 -3.41
CA TYR A 306 -9.41 15.19 -3.58
C TYR A 306 -10.81 15.70 -3.95
N GLY A 307 -10.98 17.01 -4.11
CA GLY A 307 -12.27 17.62 -4.49
C GLY A 307 -13.35 17.51 -3.41
N ILE A 308 -12.97 17.47 -2.13
CA ILE A 308 -13.91 17.38 -1.00
C ILE A 308 -14.46 18.78 -0.72
N LYS A 309 -15.79 18.87 -0.62
CA LYS A 309 -16.50 20.16 -0.55
C LYS A 309 -16.79 20.65 0.86
N ASP A 310 -16.99 19.74 1.82
CA ASP A 310 -17.37 20.07 3.19
C ASP A 310 -16.30 19.54 4.15
N ILE A 311 -15.67 20.44 4.90
CA ILE A 311 -14.61 20.07 5.86
C ILE A 311 -15.12 19.14 6.96
N ARG A 312 -16.42 19.21 7.29
CA ARG A 312 -17.03 18.43 8.38
C ARG A 312 -17.06 16.94 8.06
N ASP A 313 -16.94 16.54 6.78
CA ASP A 313 -16.88 15.14 6.40
C ASP A 313 -15.66 14.42 6.96
N PHE A 314 -14.56 15.14 7.25
CA PHE A 314 -13.38 14.58 7.91
C PHE A 314 -13.65 14.13 9.36
N ILE A 315 -14.55 14.80 10.09
CA ILE A 315 -14.82 14.49 11.51
C ILE A 315 -16.08 13.66 11.73
N ARG A 316 -16.97 13.60 10.73
CA ARG A 316 -18.16 12.73 10.76
C ARG A 316 -17.79 11.24 10.83
N ASN A 317 -16.63 10.87 10.30
CA ASN A 317 -16.15 9.49 10.24
C ASN A 317 -17.16 8.53 9.56
N ASP A 318 -17.82 8.97 8.50
CA ASP A 318 -18.72 8.12 7.72
C ASP A 318 -17.90 7.06 6.96
N VAL A 319 -18.18 5.78 7.21
CA VAL A 319 -17.45 4.65 6.59
C VAL A 319 -17.44 4.74 5.07
N ARG A 320 -18.55 5.18 4.45
CA ARG A 320 -18.65 5.31 2.98
C ARG A 320 -17.75 6.40 2.43
N PHE A 321 -17.52 7.46 3.21
CA PHE A 321 -16.56 8.50 2.87
C PHE A 321 -15.13 7.97 3.03
N LEU A 322 -14.83 7.32 4.15
CA LEU A 322 -13.49 6.80 4.46
C LEU A 322 -13.02 5.72 3.48
N GLU A 323 -13.92 4.86 2.99
CA GLU A 323 -13.60 3.81 2.02
C GLU A 323 -13.22 4.34 0.63
N ASN A 324 -13.60 5.58 0.29
CA ASN A 324 -13.32 6.15 -1.03
C ASN A 324 -11.90 6.70 -1.18
N TYR A 325 -11.10 6.77 -0.10
CA TYR A 325 -9.83 7.50 -0.09
C TYR A 325 -8.63 6.68 0.33
#